data_AF-A0A2M7EF66-F1
#
_entry.id   AF-A0A2M7EF66-F1
#
_cell.length_a   1.000
_cell.length_b   1.000
_cell.length_c   1.000
_cell.angle_alpha   90.00
_cell.angle_beta   90.00
_cell.angle_gamma   90.00
#
_symmetry.space_group_name_H-M   'P 1'
#
loop_
_entity.id
_entity.type
_entity.pdbx_description
1 polymer ?
#
loop_
_entity_poly.entity_id
_entity_poly.type
_entity_poly.pdbx_seq_one_letter_code
_entity_poly.pdbx_strand_id
1 'polypeptide(L)'
;MSNTLKFGQYLLEKKIIDELDILKARFIQKNNNLMIGELAVKKGWLTQDDANKILIIQEDVQEKFGEIAVREKYLSEKQLKELLKEQQDTYIFFGEA
;
A
#
# COMPACT_ATOMS: atom_id res chain seq x y z
N MET A 1 5.51 1.62 15.94
CA MET A 1 4.49 2.20 15.04
C MET A 1 5.13 3.31 14.23
N SER A 2 5.05 3.24 12.90
CA SER A 2 5.62 4.24 11.99
C SER A 2 4.90 5.57 12.16
N ASN A 3 5.62 6.60 12.63
CA ASN A 3 5.10 7.92 12.96
C ASN A 3 5.00 8.81 11.70
N THR A 4 4.19 8.41 10.73
CA THR A 4 3.90 9.18 9.49
C THR A 4 2.95 10.37 9.74
N LEU A 5 2.51 10.58 10.98
CA LEU A 5 1.65 11.68 11.41
C LEU A 5 2.34 13.03 11.48
N LYS A 6 3.68 13.11 11.41
CA LYS A 6 4.43 14.34 11.69
C LYS A 6 3.97 15.56 10.88
N PHE A 7 3.61 15.39 9.62
CA PHE A 7 3.19 16.54 8.79
C PHE A 7 1.73 16.95 9.04
N GLY A 8 0.78 16.01 9.00
CA GLY A 8 -0.63 16.32 9.27
C GLY A 8 -0.87 16.83 10.70
N GLN A 9 -0.21 16.21 11.68
CA GLN A 9 -0.26 16.66 13.08
C GLN A 9 0.34 18.06 13.26
N TYR A 10 1.44 18.36 12.57
CA TYR A 10 1.99 19.72 12.57
C TYR A 10 0.99 20.75 12.03
N LEU A 11 0.29 20.45 10.92
CA LEU A 11 -0.72 21.36 10.35
C LEU A 11 -1.92 21.57 11.29
N LEU A 12 -2.35 20.51 11.98
CA LEU A 12 -3.41 20.57 13.00
C LEU A 12 -2.98 21.45 14.19
N GLU A 13 -1.76 21.27 14.70
CA GLU A 13 -1.20 22.09 15.79
C GLU A 13 -1.09 23.57 15.40
N LYS A 14 -0.83 23.86 14.12
CA LYS A 14 -0.84 25.22 13.57
C LYS A 14 -2.23 25.76 13.24
N LYS A 15 -3.29 24.97 13.46
CA LYS A 15 -4.69 25.30 13.12
C LYS A 15 -4.89 25.66 11.64
N ILE A 16 -4.09 25.07 10.76
CA ILE A 16 -4.20 25.24 9.30
C ILE A 16 -5.27 24.30 8.74
N ILE A 17 -5.41 23.12 9.34
CA ILE A 17 -6.42 22.10 9.02
C ILE A 17 -7.12 21.66 10.32
N ASP A 18 -8.23 20.94 10.18
CA ASP A 18 -8.91 20.28 11.30
C ASP A 18 -8.77 18.73 11.26
N GLU A 19 -9.36 18.04 12.24
CA GLU A 19 -9.34 16.58 12.30
C GLU A 19 -10.09 15.92 11.14
N LEU A 20 -11.15 16.55 10.64
CA LEU A 20 -11.93 16.03 9.51
C LEU A 20 -11.09 16.05 8.22
N ASP A 21 -10.26 17.06 8.03
CA ASP A 21 -9.34 17.13 6.89
C ASP A 21 -8.28 16.02 6.94
N ILE A 22 -7.75 15.71 8.12
CA ILE A 22 -6.87 14.55 8.31
C ILE A 22 -7.59 13.25 7.91
N LEU A 23 -8.83 13.07 8.37
CA LEU A 23 -9.63 11.89 8.05
C LEU A 23 -9.92 11.76 6.55
N LYS A 24 -10.27 12.87 5.87
CA LYS A 24 -10.50 12.91 4.42
C LYS A 24 -9.24 12.55 3.64
N ALA A 25 -8.11 13.18 3.96
CA ALA A 25 -6.84 12.89 3.31
C ALA A 25 -6.43 11.42 3.50
N ARG A 26 -6.63 10.86 4.70
CA ARG A 26 -6.38 9.43 4.98
C ARG A 26 -7.29 8.51 4.17
N PHE A 27 -8.55 8.88 4.00
CA PHE A 27 -9.50 8.13 3.18
C PHE A 27 -9.07 8.13 1.70
N ILE A 28 -8.67 9.27 1.16
CA ILE A 28 -8.17 9.40 -0.21
C ILE A 28 -6.89 8.58 -0.41
N GLN A 29 -5.92 8.67 0.51
CA GLN A 29 -4.71 7.86 0.45
C GLN A 29 -5.02 6.36 0.49
N LYS A 30 -5.91 5.91 1.38
CA LYS A 30 -6.26 4.49 1.52
C LYS A 30 -6.87 3.92 0.24
N ASN A 31 -7.68 4.71 -0.46
CA ASN A 31 -8.35 4.25 -1.68
C ASN A 31 -7.47 4.29 -2.94
N ASN A 32 -6.39 5.08 -2.93
CA ASN A 32 -5.50 5.24 -4.08
C ASN A 32 -4.18 4.46 -3.93
N ASN A 33 -3.59 4.46 -2.74
CA ASN A 33 -2.26 3.88 -2.48
C ASN A 33 -2.37 2.37 -2.22
N LEU A 34 -2.83 1.64 -3.25
CA LEU A 34 -3.05 0.20 -3.17
C LEU A 34 -1.75 -0.56 -2.91
N MET A 35 -1.85 -1.64 -2.15
CA MET A 35 -0.77 -2.56 -1.87
C MET A 35 -0.51 -3.48 -3.07
N ILE A 36 0.69 -4.05 -3.17
CA ILE A 36 1.08 -4.96 -4.27
C ILE A 36 0.09 -6.12 -4.45
N GLY A 37 -0.36 -6.72 -3.35
CA GLY A 37 -1.36 -7.79 -3.39
C GLY A 37 -2.71 -7.33 -3.96
N GLU A 38 -3.19 -6.14 -3.57
CA GLU A 38 -4.46 -5.58 -4.06
C GLU A 38 -4.37 -5.25 -5.56
N LEU A 39 -3.26 -4.67 -6.01
CA LEU A 39 -3.01 -4.40 -7.43
C LEU A 39 -2.95 -5.70 -8.24
N ALA A 40 -2.28 -6.73 -7.73
CA ALA A 40 -2.17 -8.02 -8.40
C ALA A 40 -3.54 -8.73 -8.52
N VAL A 41 -4.38 -8.65 -7.49
CA VAL A 41 -5.77 -9.15 -7.54
C VAL A 41 -6.61 -8.36 -8.53
N LYS A 42 -6.51 -7.03 -8.52
CA LYS A 42 -7.23 -6.15 -9.46
C LYS A 42 -6.88 -6.44 -10.93
N LYS A 43 -5.62 -6.82 -11.20
CA LYS A 43 -5.16 -7.24 -12.54
C LYS A 43 -5.51 -8.69 -12.90
N GLY A 44 -6.09 -9.46 -11.98
CA GLY A 44 -6.38 -10.89 -12.15
C GLY A 44 -5.14 -11.78 -12.19
N TRP A 45 -3.99 -11.28 -11.70
CA TRP A 45 -2.75 -12.06 -11.62
C TRP A 45 -2.68 -12.93 -10.37
N LEU A 46 -3.36 -12.50 -9.31
CA LEU A 46 -3.60 -13.30 -8.10
C LEU A 46 -5.10 -13.43 -7.89
N THR A 47 -5.52 -14.57 -7.35
CA THR A 47 -6.83 -14.66 -6.69
C THR A 47 -6.73 -14.10 -5.27
N GLN A 48 -7.89 -13.85 -4.65
CA GLN A 48 -7.92 -13.46 -3.23
C GLN A 48 -7.28 -14.53 -2.34
N ASP A 49 -7.46 -15.80 -2.67
CA ASP A 49 -6.89 -16.92 -1.92
C ASP A 49 -5.36 -16.97 -2.07
N ASP A 50 -4.81 -16.66 -3.23
CA ASP A 50 -3.36 -16.58 -3.44
C ASP A 50 -2.76 -15.45 -2.62
N ALA A 51 -3.40 -14.28 -2.62
CA ALA A 51 -2.97 -13.16 -1.81
C ALA A 51 -2.99 -13.52 -0.31
N ASN A 52 -4.03 -14.21 0.17
CA ASN A 52 -4.13 -14.67 1.56
C ASN A 52 -3.01 -15.67 1.92
N LYS A 53 -2.67 -16.62 1.04
CA LYS A 53 -1.56 -17.55 1.28
C LYS A 53 -0.22 -16.81 1.42
N ILE A 54 0.03 -15.82 0.56
CA ILE A 54 1.25 -15.01 0.63
C ILE A 54 1.29 -14.20 1.94
N LEU A 55 0.16 -13.65 2.40
CA LEU A 55 0.07 -12.95 3.69
C LEU A 55 0.38 -13.86 4.88
N ILE A 56 -0.12 -15.10 4.88
CA ILE A 56 0.18 -16.07 5.94
C ILE A 56 1.70 -16.33 6.00
N ILE A 57 2.34 -16.56 4.85
CA ILE A 57 3.80 -16.72 4.80
C ILE A 57 4.48 -15.45 5.31
N GLN A 58 4.00 -14.27 4.90
CA GLN A 58 4.55 -12.99 5.31
C GLN A 58 4.54 -12.79 6.83
N GLU A 59 3.47 -13.21 7.50
CA GLU A 59 3.36 -13.15 8.97
C GLU A 59 4.42 -14.04 9.65
N ASP A 60 4.69 -15.22 9.09
CA ASP A 60 5.65 -16.17 9.63
C ASP A 60 7.11 -15.75 9.43
N VAL A 61 7.46 -15.23 8.24
CA VAL A 61 8.87 -14.97 7.86
C VAL A 61 9.28 -13.49 7.87
N GLN A 62 8.31 -12.57 8.00
CA GLN A 62 8.52 -11.10 7.99
C GLN A 62 9.23 -10.53 6.75
N GLU A 63 9.15 -11.22 5.61
CA GLU A 63 9.66 -10.73 4.33
C GLU A 63 8.65 -9.80 3.63
N LYS A 64 9.01 -9.23 2.48
CA LYS A 64 8.05 -8.41 1.71
C LYS A 64 7.12 -9.30 0.89
N PHE A 65 5.83 -8.97 0.89
CA PHE A 65 4.79 -9.63 0.09
C PHE A 65 5.22 -9.92 -1.35
N GLY A 66 5.77 -8.91 -2.05
CA GLY A 66 6.19 -9.06 -3.44
C GLY A 66 7.35 -10.04 -3.63
N GLU A 67 8.32 -10.06 -2.72
CA GLU A 67 9.46 -10.98 -2.75
C GLU A 67 9.00 -12.42 -2.53
N ILE A 68 8.08 -12.63 -1.57
CA ILE A 68 7.43 -13.93 -1.32
C ILE A 68 6.64 -14.37 -2.56
N ALA A 69 5.84 -13.49 -3.15
CA ALA A 69 5.02 -13.80 -4.33
C ALA A 69 5.87 -14.30 -5.51
N VAL A 70 7.08 -13.74 -5.69
CA VAL A 70 8.01 -14.20 -6.73
C VAL A 70 8.68 -15.52 -6.35
N ARG A 71 9.18 -15.66 -5.11
CA ARG A 71 9.81 -16.90 -4.62
C ARG A 71 8.87 -18.09 -4.75
N GLU A 72 7.62 -17.92 -4.36
CA GLU A 72 6.57 -18.93 -4.39
C GLU A 72 5.91 -19.08 -5.78
N LYS A 73 6.41 -18.35 -6.80
CA LYS A 73 5.97 -18.40 -8.21
C LYS A 73 4.52 -17.97 -8.47
N TYR A 74 3.90 -17.26 -7.53
CA TYR A 74 2.60 -16.61 -7.74
C TYR A 74 2.71 -15.41 -8.70
N LEU A 75 3.85 -14.72 -8.70
CA LEU A 75 4.18 -13.65 -9.63
C LEU A 75 5.53 -13.91 -10.29
N SER A 76 5.70 -13.42 -11.52
CA SER A 76 7.03 -13.28 -12.12
C SER A 76 7.72 -12.00 -11.64
N GLU A 77 9.05 -11.99 -11.70
CA GLU A 77 9.89 -10.79 -11.50
C GLU A 77 9.41 -9.59 -12.35
N LYS A 78 8.96 -9.86 -13.59
CA LYS A 78 8.43 -8.83 -14.49
C LYS A 78 7.11 -8.26 -13.97
N GLN A 79 6.19 -9.10 -13.53
CA GLN A 79 4.91 -8.65 -12.95
C GLN A 79 5.15 -7.87 -11.67
N LEU A 80 6.05 -8.32 -10.78
CA LEU A 80 6.38 -7.58 -9.57
C LEU A 80 6.94 -6.18 -9.90
N LYS A 81 7.86 -6.07 -10.86
CA LYS A 81 8.39 -4.77 -11.30
C LYS A 81 7.30 -3.86 -11.87
N GLU A 82 6.33 -4.40 -12.60
CA GLU A 82 5.19 -3.62 -13.10
C GLU A 82 4.32 -3.11 -11.94
N LEU A 83 3.99 -3.96 -10.96
CA LEU A 83 3.19 -3.56 -9.80
C LEU A 83 3.90 -2.49 -8.96
N LEU A 84 5.22 -2.62 -8.76
CA LEU A 84 5.99 -1.62 -8.02
C LEU A 84 6.00 -0.27 -8.74
N LYS A 85 6.13 -0.29 -10.06
CA LYS A 85 6.05 0.93 -10.86
C LYS A 85 4.65 1.56 -10.78
N GLU A 86 3.60 0.77 -10.95
CA GLU A 86 2.22 1.26 -10.85
C GLU A 86 1.90 1.81 -9.46
N GLN A 87 2.33 1.12 -8.41
CA GLN A 87 2.17 1.60 -7.03
C GLN A 87 2.88 2.95 -6.83
N GLN A 88 4.08 3.13 -7.39
CA GLN A 88 4.80 4.40 -7.31
C GLN A 88 4.10 5.51 -8.10
N ASP A 89 3.65 5.22 -9.32
CA ASP A 89 3.01 6.19 -10.22
C ASP A 89 1.63 6.66 -9.71
N THR A 90 0.97 5.86 -8.86
CA THR A 90 -0.35 6.15 -8.30
C THR A 90 -0.33 6.61 -6.84
N TYR A 91 0.85 6.70 -6.23
CA TYR A 91 0.98 7.05 -4.82
C TYR A 91 0.64 8.52 -4.58
N ILE A 92 -0.40 8.78 -3.81
CA ILE A 92 -0.81 10.11 -3.37
C ILE A 92 -0.15 10.41 -2.01
N PHE A 93 0.61 11.50 -1.95
CA PHE A 93 1.15 12.00 -0.69
C PHE A 93 0.08 12.70 0.13
N PHE A 94 0.26 12.79 1.46
CA PHE A 94 -0.77 13.38 2.34
C PHE A 94 -1.09 14.83 1.98
N GLY A 95 -0.12 15.62 1.52
CA GLY A 95 -0.35 17.01 1.12
C GLY A 95 -1.04 17.18 -0.24
N GLU A 96 -1.19 16.10 -1.01
CA GLU A 96 -1.92 16.07 -2.28
C GLU A 96 -3.34 15.49 -2.12
N ALA A 97 -3.62 14.91 -0.95
CA ALA A 97 -4.87 14.26 -0.60
C ALA A 97 -5.86 15.21 0.10
#